data_AF-A0AAV5K8B1-F1
#
_entry.id   AF-A0AAV5K8B1-F1
#
_cell.length_a   1.000
_cell.length_b   1.000
_cell.length_c   1.000
_cell.angle_alpha   90.00
_cell.angle_beta   90.00
_cell.angle_gamma   90.00
#
_symmetry.space_group_name_H-M   'P 1'
#
loop_
_entity.id
_entity.type
_entity.pdbx_description
1 polymer ?
#
loop_
_entity_poly.entity_id
_entity_poly.type
_entity_poly.pdbx_seq_one_letter_code
_entity_poly.pdbx_strand_id
1 'polypeptide(L)'
;MHLRSLHLPWSNQLEGLPERLCNLLNLEYLDLMGCQNLKQLPDSIGKLINMRFLYTNGCHALIHYPQGVRILTSFRQLKGLIARADRNEAKEWSLVDLENLKHLLVLHFKVVGNSIDMAQARKVHLQNIPKIWIFLAGNIQKADINEALDPHKTILDLKFVDDYWMGF
;
A
#
# COMPACT_ATOMS: atom_id res chain seq x y z
N MET A 1 -15.66 23.33 7.86
CA MET A 1 -15.99 21.98 7.33
C MET A 1 -15.00 20.99 7.91
N HIS A 2 -15.47 19.94 8.60
CA HIS A 2 -14.63 18.90 9.23
C HIS A 2 -14.81 17.56 8.49
N LEU A 3 -14.44 17.51 7.21
CA LEU A 3 -14.56 16.27 6.46
C LEU A 3 -13.62 15.22 7.07
N ARG A 4 -14.17 14.09 7.49
CA ARG A 4 -13.43 12.95 8.07
C ARG A 4 -13.31 11.77 7.10
N SER A 5 -14.23 11.66 6.15
CA SER A 5 -14.25 10.56 5.19
C SER A 5 -14.49 11.09 3.79
N LEU A 6 -13.68 10.64 2.84
CA LEU A 6 -13.84 10.91 1.42
C LEU A 6 -13.87 9.57 0.67
N HIS A 7 -14.96 9.35 -0.05
CA HIS A 7 -15.19 8.13 -0.82
C HIS A 7 -15.31 8.51 -2.30
N LEU A 8 -14.39 8.01 -3.12
CA LEU A 8 -14.36 8.17 -4.57
C LEU A 8 -14.13 6.83 -5.30
N PRO A 9 -14.73 5.71 -4.87
CA PRO A 9 -14.42 4.42 -5.49
C PRO A 9 -14.96 4.34 -6.93
N TRP A 10 -14.29 3.55 -7.77
CA TRP A 10 -14.57 3.33 -9.19
C TRP A 10 -14.60 4.61 -10.04
N SER A 11 -13.92 5.67 -9.59
CA SER A 11 -13.78 6.93 -10.33
C SER A 11 -12.78 6.77 -11.47
N ASN A 12 -13.17 6.10 -12.55
CA ASN A 12 -12.28 5.77 -13.67
C ASN A 12 -11.75 7.00 -14.43
N GLN A 13 -12.28 8.21 -14.22
CA GLN A 13 -11.73 9.44 -14.80
C GLN A 13 -10.72 10.14 -13.88
N LEU A 14 -10.55 9.65 -12.64
CA LEU A 14 -9.65 10.25 -11.67
C LEU A 14 -8.21 9.84 -11.96
N GLU A 15 -7.43 10.75 -12.54
CA GLU A 15 -6.00 10.51 -12.81
C GLU A 15 -5.08 10.87 -11.63
N GLY A 16 -5.54 11.74 -10.73
CA GLY A 16 -4.80 12.21 -9.58
C GLY A 16 -5.72 12.99 -8.63
N LEU A 17 -5.29 13.12 -7.37
CA LEU A 17 -5.96 13.98 -6.40
C LEU A 17 -5.23 15.33 -6.32
N PRO A 18 -5.95 16.45 -6.12
CA PRO A 18 -5.31 17.76 -6.00
C PRO A 18 -4.54 17.87 -4.68
N GLU A 19 -3.41 18.59 -4.67
CA GLU A 19 -2.63 18.88 -3.44
C GLU A 19 -3.47 19.54 -2.34
N ARG A 20 -4.52 20.30 -2.71
CA ARG A 20 -5.45 20.92 -1.77
C ARG A 20 -6.22 19.90 -0.91
N LEU A 21 -6.32 18.63 -1.33
CA LEU A 21 -6.88 17.55 -0.51
C LEU A 21 -6.10 17.38 0.80
N CYS A 22 -4.78 17.63 0.78
CA CYS A 22 -3.91 17.54 1.95
C CYS A 22 -4.16 18.65 3.00
N ASN A 23 -5.05 19.61 2.71
CA ASN A 23 -5.52 20.60 3.70
C ASN A 23 -6.70 20.09 4.54
N LEU A 24 -7.26 18.92 4.21
CA LEU A 24 -8.30 18.26 4.99
C LEU A 24 -7.68 17.55 6.21
N LEU A 25 -7.12 18.33 7.14
CA LEU A 25 -6.32 17.79 8.27
C LEU A 25 -7.10 16.84 9.19
N ASN A 26 -8.44 16.87 9.15
CA ASN A 26 -9.32 15.97 9.91
C ASN A 26 -9.70 14.70 9.15
N LEU A 27 -9.18 14.50 7.93
CA LEU A 27 -9.49 13.32 7.13
C LEU A 27 -8.89 12.08 7.79
N GLU A 28 -9.75 11.11 8.10
CA GLU A 28 -9.41 9.82 8.69
C GLU A 28 -9.51 8.70 7.66
N TYR A 29 -10.36 8.84 6.65
CA TYR A 29 -10.69 7.79 5.70
C TYR A 29 -10.66 8.31 4.26
N LEU A 30 -9.82 7.71 3.42
CA LEU A 30 -9.73 7.99 1.98
C LEU A 30 -9.88 6.70 1.19
N ASP A 31 -10.97 6.59 0.45
CA ASP A 31 -11.28 5.42 -0.37
C ASP A 31 -11.33 5.78 -1.85
N LEU A 32 -10.38 5.19 -2.57
CA LEU A 32 -10.13 5.35 -3.99
C LEU A 32 -10.23 4.00 -4.70
N MET A 33 -10.81 2.99 -4.07
CA MET A 33 -10.87 1.63 -4.59
C MET A 33 -11.40 1.60 -6.03
N GLY A 34 -10.70 0.95 -6.94
CA GLY A 34 -11.11 0.75 -8.32
C GLY A 34 -10.93 1.98 -9.22
N CYS A 35 -10.20 3.01 -8.79
CA CYS A 35 -9.84 4.13 -9.68
C CYS A 35 -8.72 3.69 -10.65
N GLN A 36 -9.12 3.04 -11.75
CA GLN A 36 -8.17 2.36 -12.65
C GLN A 36 -7.15 3.30 -13.31
N ASN A 37 -7.52 4.56 -13.52
CA ASN A 37 -6.66 5.57 -14.16
C ASN A 37 -5.89 6.44 -13.16
N LEU A 38 -6.02 6.21 -11.84
CA LEU A 38 -5.30 6.98 -10.82
C LEU A 38 -3.81 6.68 -10.89
N LYS A 39 -2.99 7.68 -11.24
CA LYS A 39 -1.55 7.52 -11.45
C LYS A 39 -0.71 7.84 -10.22
N GLN A 40 -1.18 8.79 -9.41
CA GLN A 40 -0.44 9.28 -8.24
C GLN A 40 -1.37 9.81 -7.14
N LEU A 41 -0.90 9.65 -5.90
CA LEU A 41 -1.41 10.37 -4.73
C LEU A 41 -0.64 11.70 -4.58
N PRO A 42 -1.20 12.70 -3.88
CA PRO A 42 -0.55 14.00 -3.70
C PRO A 42 0.71 13.85 -2.83
N ASP A 43 1.79 14.54 -3.18
CA ASP A 43 3.07 14.46 -2.48
C ASP A 43 2.94 14.87 -1.00
N SER A 44 2.05 15.84 -0.73
CA SER A 44 1.77 16.30 0.63
C SER A 44 0.86 15.37 1.45
N ILE A 45 0.57 14.13 1.03
CA ILE A 45 -0.36 13.23 1.76
C ILE A 45 0.03 13.05 3.24
N GLY A 46 1.32 13.19 3.56
CA GLY A 46 1.83 13.15 4.94
C GLY A 46 1.28 14.24 5.87
N LYS A 47 0.65 15.29 5.34
CA LYS A 47 -0.06 16.32 6.13
C LYS A 47 -1.35 15.80 6.75
N LEU A 48 -1.91 14.70 6.25
CA LEU A 48 -3.13 14.08 6.77
C LEU A 48 -2.83 13.28 8.04
N ILE A 49 -2.36 13.94 9.09
CA ILE A 49 -1.87 13.32 10.33
C ILE A 49 -2.93 12.47 11.06
N ASN A 50 -4.21 12.71 10.79
CA ASN A 50 -5.33 11.95 11.34
C ASN A 50 -5.75 10.78 10.44
N MET A 51 -5.09 10.55 9.30
CA MET A 51 -5.47 9.49 8.37
C MET A 51 -5.25 8.11 8.99
N ARG A 52 -6.30 7.28 8.94
CA ARG A 52 -6.34 5.94 9.52
C ARG A 52 -6.51 4.88 8.44
N PHE A 53 -7.20 5.19 7.35
CA PHE A 53 -7.55 4.24 6.29
C PHE A 53 -7.28 4.86 4.92
N LEU A 54 -6.51 4.15 4.09
CA LEU A 54 -6.28 4.49 2.69
C LEU A 54 -6.49 3.23 1.85
N TYR A 55 -7.51 3.27 0.99
CA TYR A 55 -7.86 2.15 0.11
C TYR A 55 -7.67 2.54 -1.35
N THR A 56 -6.82 1.80 -2.03
CA THR A 56 -6.43 1.98 -3.44
C THR A 56 -6.46 0.64 -4.19
N ASN A 57 -7.18 -0.36 -3.66
CA ASN A 57 -7.35 -1.67 -4.30
C ASN A 57 -7.88 -1.48 -5.72
N GLY A 58 -7.32 -2.17 -6.72
CA GLY A 58 -7.78 -2.03 -8.12
C GLY A 58 -7.37 -0.73 -8.81
N CYS A 59 -6.55 0.12 -8.19
CA CYS A 59 -5.92 1.27 -8.85
C CYS A 59 -4.66 0.82 -9.60
N HIS A 60 -4.83 0.14 -10.74
CA HIS A 60 -3.71 -0.49 -11.44
C HIS A 60 -2.69 0.50 -12.04
N ALA A 61 -3.09 1.73 -12.32
CA ALA A 61 -2.18 2.79 -12.76
C ALA A 61 -1.39 3.44 -11.61
N LEU A 62 -1.74 3.16 -10.34
CA LEU A 62 -1.12 3.79 -9.17
C LEU A 62 0.19 3.07 -8.82
N ILE A 63 1.24 3.40 -9.54
CA ILE A 63 2.59 2.87 -9.33
C ILE A 63 3.43 3.72 -8.37
N HIS A 64 2.98 4.94 -8.08
CA HIS A 64 3.69 5.92 -7.26
C HIS A 64 2.94 6.20 -5.96
N TYR A 65 3.54 5.80 -4.83
CA TYR A 65 3.12 6.17 -3.49
C TYR A 65 4.08 7.22 -2.92
N PRO A 66 3.60 8.41 -2.56
CA PRO A 66 4.45 9.48 -2.07
C PRO A 66 5.06 9.11 -0.72
N GLN A 67 6.29 9.58 -0.48
CA GLN A 67 7.06 9.32 0.74
C GLN A 67 6.30 9.72 2.01
N GLY A 68 5.40 10.70 1.90
CA GLY A 68 4.54 11.15 2.99
C GLY A 68 3.67 10.06 3.63
N VAL A 69 3.38 8.94 2.94
CA VAL A 69 2.63 7.82 3.54
C VAL A 69 3.41 7.19 4.71
N ARG A 70 4.75 7.22 4.66
CA ARG A 70 5.63 6.61 5.68
C ARG A 70 5.58 7.30 7.04
N ILE A 71 5.18 8.57 7.08
CA ILE A 71 5.19 9.39 8.30
C ILE A 71 3.81 9.51 8.96
N LEU A 72 2.79 8.83 8.43
CA LEU A 72 1.43 8.88 8.95
C LEU A 72 1.31 8.03 10.23
N THR A 73 1.41 8.68 11.39
CA THR A 73 1.45 7.98 12.69
C THR A 73 0.11 7.37 13.13
N SER A 74 -1.01 7.94 12.69
CA SER A 74 -2.37 7.45 13.00
C SER A 74 -2.83 6.31 12.10
N PHE A 75 -2.02 5.93 11.12
CA PHE A 75 -2.42 5.07 10.02
C PHE A 75 -2.62 3.64 10.50
N ARG A 76 -3.77 3.03 10.16
CA ARG A 76 -4.17 1.72 10.67
C ARG A 76 -4.27 0.69 9.57
N GLN A 77 -4.76 1.09 8.39
CA GLN A 77 -4.94 0.18 7.28
C GLN A 77 -4.51 0.82 5.97
N LEU A 78 -3.63 0.11 5.26
CA LEU A 78 -3.28 0.39 3.88
C LEU A 78 -3.73 -0.80 3.03
N LYS A 79 -4.55 -0.56 2.02
CA LYS A 79 -4.96 -1.60 1.08
C LYS A 79 -4.74 -1.16 -0.37
N GLY A 80 -4.17 -2.04 -1.20
CA GLY A 80 -4.02 -1.80 -2.64
C GLY A 80 -2.67 -1.25 -3.05
N LEU A 81 -1.70 -1.31 -2.13
CA LEU A 81 -0.34 -0.90 -2.40
C LEU A 81 0.31 -1.78 -3.47
N ILE A 82 1.13 -1.21 -4.37
CA ILE A 82 1.99 -1.98 -5.26
C ILE A 82 3.45 -1.80 -4.81
N ALA A 83 4.15 -2.91 -4.56
CA ALA A 83 5.54 -2.94 -4.16
C ALA A 83 6.36 -3.82 -5.11
N ARG A 84 7.48 -3.30 -5.59
CA ARG A 84 8.41 -4.04 -6.45
C ARG A 84 9.36 -4.89 -5.65
N ALA A 85 9.58 -6.11 -6.13
CA ALA A 85 10.55 -7.03 -5.55
C ALA A 85 11.93 -6.99 -6.24
N ASP A 86 12.01 -6.56 -7.50
CA ASP A 86 13.20 -6.70 -8.34
C ASP A 86 14.12 -5.46 -8.39
N ARG A 87 13.61 -4.27 -8.07
CA ARG A 87 14.36 -2.99 -8.20
C ARG A 87 13.92 -1.96 -7.16
N ASN A 88 14.83 -1.03 -6.87
CA ASN A 88 14.58 0.14 -6.04
C ASN A 88 14.83 1.41 -6.89
N GLU A 89 13.88 1.72 -7.76
CA GLU A 89 13.89 2.97 -8.52
C GLU A 89 13.18 4.06 -7.70
N ALA A 90 13.75 5.26 -7.63
CA ALA A 90 13.32 6.31 -6.69
C ALA A 90 11.84 6.72 -6.77
N LYS A 91 11.15 6.37 -7.86
CA LYS A 91 9.73 6.72 -8.07
C LYS A 91 8.77 5.59 -7.66
N GLU A 92 9.19 4.32 -7.75
CA GLU A 92 8.31 3.18 -7.48
C GLU A 92 8.56 2.69 -6.04
N TRP A 93 7.52 2.21 -5.35
CA TRP A 93 7.74 1.57 -4.06
C TRP A 93 8.34 0.18 -4.25
N SER A 94 9.37 -0.10 -3.49
CA SER A 94 10.02 -1.39 -3.37
C SER A 94 9.61 -2.08 -2.07
N LEU A 95 9.93 -3.37 -1.92
CA LEU A 95 9.71 -4.09 -0.67
C LEU A 95 10.38 -3.40 0.53
N VAL A 96 11.55 -2.77 0.34
CA VAL A 96 12.29 -2.06 1.42
C VAL A 96 11.46 -0.96 2.05
N ASP A 97 10.60 -0.32 1.26
CA ASP A 97 9.83 0.83 1.69
C ASP A 97 8.73 0.46 2.70
N LEU A 98 8.34 -0.83 2.72
CA LEU A 98 7.40 -1.39 3.68
C LEU A 98 7.93 -1.39 5.12
N GLU A 99 9.26 -1.28 5.31
CA GLU A 99 9.87 -1.23 6.64
C GLU A 99 9.31 -0.07 7.50
N ASN A 100 8.84 1.00 6.86
CA ASN A 100 8.31 2.17 7.56
C ASN A 100 6.83 2.03 7.97
N LEU A 101 6.17 0.92 7.62
CA LEU A 101 4.73 0.70 7.84
C LEU A 101 4.41 -0.23 9.02
N LYS A 102 5.36 -0.39 9.96
CA LYS A 102 5.28 -1.32 11.11
C LYS A 102 4.13 -1.05 12.10
N HIS A 103 3.47 0.10 12.00
CA HIS A 103 2.40 0.52 12.92
C HIS A 103 0.99 0.16 12.41
N LEU A 104 0.89 -0.44 11.21
CA LEU A 104 -0.37 -0.87 10.61
C LEU A 104 -0.97 -2.07 11.34
N LEU A 105 -2.30 -2.14 11.34
CA LEU A 105 -3.06 -3.32 11.76
C LEU A 105 -3.38 -4.24 10.58
N VAL A 106 -3.50 -3.65 9.39
CA VAL A 106 -3.84 -4.31 8.14
C VAL A 106 -2.96 -3.74 7.04
N LEU A 107 -2.22 -4.62 6.37
CA LEU A 107 -1.48 -4.30 5.16
C LEU A 107 -1.94 -5.21 4.03
N HIS A 108 -2.50 -4.62 2.99
CA HIS A 108 -2.77 -5.31 1.74
C HIS A 108 -1.92 -4.67 0.64
N PHE A 109 -1.02 -5.47 0.05
CA PHE A 109 -0.16 -5.05 -1.04
C PHE A 109 0.03 -6.14 -2.09
N LYS A 110 0.27 -5.69 -3.31
CA LYS A 110 0.64 -6.46 -4.48
C LYS A 110 2.14 -6.41 -4.67
N VAL A 111 2.75 -7.57 -4.87
CA VAL A 111 4.15 -7.70 -5.23
C VAL A 111 4.26 -7.88 -6.73
N VAL A 112 5.09 -7.05 -7.35
CA VAL A 112 5.36 -7.09 -8.80
C VAL A 112 6.86 -7.17 -9.05
N GLY A 113 7.23 -7.63 -10.24
CA GLY A 113 8.61 -7.76 -10.67
C GLY A 113 8.91 -9.13 -11.29
N ASN A 114 10.13 -9.27 -11.82
CA ASN A 114 10.57 -10.51 -12.45
C ASN A 114 11.37 -11.43 -11.51
N SER A 115 11.93 -10.87 -10.43
CA SER A 115 12.73 -11.58 -9.42
C SER A 115 12.61 -10.86 -8.06
N ILE A 116 13.17 -11.45 -7.01
CA ILE A 116 13.25 -10.82 -5.68
C ILE A 116 14.71 -10.49 -5.35
N ASP A 117 14.99 -9.23 -5.01
CA ASP A 117 16.24 -8.86 -4.34
C ASP A 117 16.20 -9.34 -2.88
N MET A 118 16.74 -10.53 -2.65
CA MET A 118 16.75 -11.18 -1.33
C MET A 118 17.52 -10.37 -0.28
N ALA A 119 18.58 -9.65 -0.67
CA ALA A 119 19.38 -8.87 0.28
C ALA A 119 18.61 -7.66 0.80
N GLN A 120 17.77 -7.06 -0.04
CA GLN A 120 16.87 -5.97 0.33
C GLN A 120 15.63 -6.48 1.07
N ALA A 121 14.98 -7.51 0.56
CA ALA A 121 13.74 -8.04 1.14
C ALA A 121 13.94 -8.57 2.58
N ARG A 122 15.08 -9.20 2.88
CA ARG A 122 15.41 -9.70 4.23
C ARG A 122 15.57 -8.59 5.28
N LYS A 123 15.71 -7.32 4.87
CA LYS A 123 15.74 -6.17 5.80
C LYS A 123 14.33 -5.80 6.26
N VAL A 124 13.32 -6.15 5.48
CA VAL A 124 11.92 -5.79 5.74
C VAL A 124 11.38 -6.64 6.89
N HIS A 125 10.96 -5.96 7.96
CA HIS A 125 10.31 -6.61 9.11
C HIS A 125 8.82 -6.28 9.14
N LEU A 126 7.99 -7.24 8.75
CA LEU A 126 6.52 -7.13 8.76
C LEU A 126 5.85 -7.82 9.96
N GLN A 127 6.65 -8.43 10.82
CA GLN A 127 6.27 -9.23 11.98
C GLN A 127 5.30 -8.53 12.96
N ASN A 128 5.26 -7.20 12.99
CA ASN A 128 4.39 -6.47 13.92
C ASN A 128 3.01 -6.15 13.35
N ILE A 129 2.75 -6.49 12.08
CA ILE A 129 1.47 -6.23 11.42
C ILE A 129 0.59 -7.49 11.56
N PRO A 130 -0.52 -7.42 12.31
CA PRO A 130 -1.34 -8.60 12.60
C PRO A 130 -1.95 -9.28 11.38
N LYS A 131 -2.33 -8.50 10.36
CA LYS A 131 -2.99 -9.02 9.16
C LYS A 131 -2.30 -8.51 7.90
N ILE A 132 -1.82 -9.44 7.08
CA ILE A 132 -1.15 -9.16 5.83
C ILE A 132 -1.81 -9.95 4.70
N TRP A 133 -2.19 -9.23 3.65
CA TRP A 133 -2.63 -9.81 2.39
C TRP A 133 -1.62 -9.46 1.31
N ILE A 134 -1.05 -10.50 0.69
CA ILE A 134 -0.05 -10.38 -0.37
C ILE A 134 -0.65 -10.88 -1.66
N PHE A 135 -0.64 -10.03 -2.68
CA PHE A 135 -1.08 -10.38 -4.03
C PHE A 135 0.15 -10.57 -4.89
N LEU A 136 0.27 -11.70 -5.58
CA LEU A 136 1.42 -11.99 -6.41
C LEU A 136 1.05 -11.78 -7.87
N ALA A 137 1.89 -11.06 -8.61
CA ALA A 137 1.77 -10.95 -10.05
C ALA A 137 3.10 -11.23 -10.76
N GLY A 138 2.99 -11.73 -11.99
CA GLY A 138 4.14 -12.12 -12.79
C GLY A 138 4.72 -13.46 -12.35
N ASN A 139 6.05 -13.57 -12.34
CA ASN A 139 6.76 -14.83 -12.13
C ASN A 139 7.03 -15.14 -10.64
N ILE A 140 6.81 -14.17 -9.74
CA ILE A 140 7.11 -14.30 -8.32
C ILE A 140 6.17 -15.32 -7.66
N GLN A 141 6.75 -16.34 -7.04
CA GLN A 141 6.01 -17.40 -6.37
C GLN A 141 5.86 -17.12 -4.87
N LYS A 142 4.87 -17.76 -4.26
CA LYS A 142 4.64 -17.72 -2.81
C LYS A 142 5.88 -18.19 -2.02
N ALA A 143 6.61 -19.18 -2.52
CA ALA A 143 7.82 -19.69 -1.89
C ALA A 143 8.91 -18.59 -1.80
N ASP A 144 9.12 -17.84 -2.88
CA ASP A 144 10.11 -16.77 -2.93
C ASP A 144 9.80 -15.69 -1.87
N ILE A 145 8.53 -15.32 -1.73
CA ILE A 145 8.10 -14.30 -0.74
C ILE A 145 8.23 -14.81 0.69
N ASN A 146 7.88 -16.07 0.94
CA ASN A 146 8.05 -16.66 2.26
C ASN A 146 9.51 -16.71 2.68
N GLU A 147 10.42 -17.05 1.75
CA GLU A 147 11.85 -17.04 2.02
C GLU A 147 12.39 -15.62 2.22
N ALA A 148 11.90 -14.67 1.42
CA ALA A 148 12.40 -13.30 1.40
C ALA A 148 11.96 -12.45 2.60
N LEU A 149 10.69 -12.53 2.99
CA LEU A 149 10.08 -11.68 4.03
C LEU A 149 9.95 -12.37 5.39
N ASP A 150 10.12 -13.70 5.48
CA ASP A 150 9.84 -14.53 6.66
C ASP A 150 8.64 -14.03 7.50
N PRO A 151 7.44 -13.93 6.89
CA PRO A 151 6.28 -13.34 7.56
C PRO A 151 5.75 -14.19 8.74
N HIS A 152 6.25 -15.40 8.96
CA HIS A 152 5.53 -16.46 9.68
C HIS A 152 5.64 -16.46 11.20
N LYS A 153 6.53 -15.68 11.82
CA LYS A 153 6.77 -15.84 13.28
C LYS A 153 5.75 -15.15 14.19
N THR A 154 4.97 -14.20 13.69
CA THR A 154 4.09 -13.35 14.53
C THR A 154 2.82 -12.85 13.84
N ILE A 155 2.61 -13.17 12.56
CA ILE A 155 1.43 -12.72 11.82
C ILE A 155 0.22 -13.60 12.15
N LEU A 156 -0.89 -12.98 12.52
CA LEU A 156 -2.13 -13.69 12.86
C LEU A 156 -2.89 -14.17 11.62
N ASP A 157 -2.84 -13.41 10.53
CA ASP A 157 -3.52 -13.74 9.27
C ASP A 157 -2.66 -13.33 8.07
N LEU A 158 -2.04 -14.31 7.40
CA LEU A 158 -1.29 -14.14 6.16
C LEU A 158 -2.05 -14.83 5.02
N LYS A 159 -2.49 -14.06 4.02
CA LYS A 159 -3.15 -14.60 2.83
C LYS A 159 -2.43 -14.23 1.56
N PHE A 160 -2.30 -15.22 0.67
CA PHE A 160 -1.92 -15.02 -0.72
C PHE A 160 -3.19 -15.02 -1.55
N VAL A 161 -3.40 -13.97 -2.33
CA VAL A 161 -4.68 -13.70 -2.97
C VAL A 161 -4.47 -13.40 -4.45
N ASP A 162 -5.34 -13.95 -5.31
CA ASP A 162 -5.30 -13.70 -6.75
C ASP A 162 -5.94 -12.34 -7.09
N ASP A 163 -5.56 -11.74 -8.23
CA ASP A 163 -5.97 -10.40 -8.71
C ASP A 163 -7.51 -10.19 -8.83
N TYR A 164 -8.32 -11.26 -8.71
CA TYR A 164 -9.79 -11.20 -8.77
C TYR A 164 -10.49 -10.93 -7.44
N TRP A 165 -9.77 -10.86 -6.32
CA TRP A 165 -10.37 -10.56 -5.02
C TRP A 165 -10.58 -9.05 -4.84
N MET A 166 -11.66 -8.54 -5.42
CA MET A 166 -12.16 -7.17 -5.21
C MET A 166 -13.12 -7.06 -4.01
N GLY A 167 -13.07 -7.96 -3.02
CA GLY A 167 -14.12 -8.01 -1.98
C GLY A 167 -13.65 -8.36 -0.58
N PHE A 168 -13.97 -7.43 0.34
CA PHE A 168 -14.12 -7.53 1.81
C PHE A 168 -12.85 -7.31 2.66
#